data_AF-A0A2E5Y3N8-F1
#
_entry.id   AF-A0A2E5Y3N8-F1
#
_cell.length_a   1.000
_cell.length_b   1.000
_cell.length_c   1.000
_cell.angle_alpha   90.00
_cell.angle_beta   90.00
_cell.angle_gamma   90.00
#
_symmetry.space_group_name_H-M   'P 1'
#
loop_
_entity.id
_entity.type
_entity.pdbx_description
1 polymer ?
#
loop_
_entity_poly.entity_id
_entity_poly.type
_entity_poly.pdbx_seq_one_letter_code
_entity_poly.pdbx_strand_id
1 'polypeptide(L)'
;MIPAPQTQMYQQQAQPMPMHQANMMQPMHHQPPNKGWILAGGVHIVLMISLLILSIVAALFEPAPEWVEDDGFGTQLFYAMLDGTVYLAFAGYAITLISLMMALNVKCNKALAIVLPAVSHIITILLWSLIAASLYPDPDADFSDAWEDVFGEDFFENVIPTLISHIALCAGIVGLQTMSSNE
;
A
#
# COMPACT_ATOMS: atom_id res chain seq x y z
N MET A 1 6.56 -87.99 36.59
CA MET A 1 5.34 -87.19 36.32
C MET A 1 5.70 -86.13 35.30
N ILE A 2 5.15 -86.26 34.10
CA ILE A 2 5.39 -85.35 32.96
C ILE A 2 4.22 -84.36 32.94
N PRO A 3 4.42 -83.02 32.91
CA PRO A 3 3.32 -82.07 32.82
C PRO A 3 2.68 -82.10 31.43
N ALA A 4 1.34 -82.07 31.38
CA ALA A 4 0.55 -82.07 30.16
C ALA A 4 0.69 -80.75 29.36
N PRO A 5 0.61 -80.79 28.02
CA PRO A 5 0.70 -79.60 27.17
C PRO A 5 -0.54 -78.71 27.30
N GLN A 6 -0.33 -77.39 27.44
CA GLN A 6 -1.41 -76.41 27.44
C GLN A 6 -1.91 -76.13 26.01
N THR A 7 -3.21 -76.30 25.80
CA THR A 7 -3.92 -75.97 24.56
C THR A 7 -4.05 -74.44 24.43
N GLN A 8 -3.43 -73.86 23.40
CA GLN A 8 -3.67 -72.47 23.01
C GLN A 8 -5.08 -72.34 22.41
N MET A 9 -6.01 -71.70 23.11
CA MET A 9 -7.23 -71.18 22.50
C MET A 9 -6.94 -69.80 21.92
N TYR A 10 -6.95 -69.70 20.59
CA TYR A 10 -7.02 -68.43 19.86
C TYR A 10 -8.30 -67.69 20.26
N GLN A 11 -8.20 -66.68 21.13
CA GLN A 11 -9.25 -65.67 21.24
C GLN A 11 -9.11 -64.72 20.06
N GLN A 12 -9.99 -64.90 19.07
CA GLN A 12 -10.29 -63.90 18.05
C GLN A 12 -10.76 -62.62 18.75
N GLN A 13 -9.87 -61.63 18.88
CA GLN A 13 -10.30 -60.27 19.23
C GLN A 13 -11.09 -59.71 18.04
N ALA A 14 -12.37 -59.44 18.29
CA ALA A 14 -13.25 -58.76 17.34
C ALA A 14 -12.58 -57.49 16.80
N GLN A 15 -12.52 -57.35 15.48
CA GLN A 15 -12.13 -56.10 14.84
C GLN A 15 -13.09 -54.98 15.31
N PRO A 16 -12.60 -53.89 15.93
CA PRO A 16 -13.39 -52.68 15.96
C PRO A 16 -13.41 -52.11 14.54
N MET A 17 -14.62 -51.90 14.01
CA MET A 17 -14.82 -51.11 12.78
C MET A 17 -14.06 -49.78 12.90
N PRO A 18 -13.51 -49.23 11.79
CA PRO A 18 -12.92 -47.90 11.85
C PRO A 18 -14.06 -46.92 12.16
N MET A 19 -14.15 -46.49 13.43
CA MET A 19 -14.87 -45.27 13.74
C MET A 19 -14.25 -44.20 12.86
N HIS A 20 -15.09 -43.50 12.09
CA HIS A 20 -14.72 -42.19 11.57
C HIS A 20 -14.37 -41.34 12.77
N GLN A 21 -13.07 -41.34 13.12
CA GLN A 21 -12.49 -40.35 13.99
C GLN A 21 -12.53 -39.08 13.15
N ALA A 22 -13.66 -38.37 13.25
CA ALA A 22 -13.75 -37.00 12.80
C ALA A 22 -12.57 -36.29 13.45
N ASN A 23 -11.58 -35.98 12.62
CA ASN A 23 -10.31 -35.38 13.01
C ASN A 23 -10.60 -33.91 13.38
N MET A 24 -11.38 -33.70 14.44
CA MET A 24 -11.81 -32.41 14.97
C MET A 24 -10.78 -31.83 15.94
N MET A 25 -9.50 -32.10 15.70
CA MET A 25 -8.39 -31.40 16.37
C MET A 25 -7.23 -31.25 15.39
N GLN A 26 -7.49 -30.65 14.23
CA GLN A 26 -6.49 -29.68 13.77
C GLN A 26 -6.80 -28.40 14.52
N PRO A 27 -5.84 -27.78 15.25
CA PRO A 27 -5.94 -26.36 15.42
C PRO A 27 -5.93 -25.82 13.99
N MET A 28 -7.08 -25.35 13.50
CA MET A 28 -7.08 -24.40 12.40
C MET A 28 -6.14 -23.32 12.89
N HIS A 29 -4.92 -23.28 12.35
CA HIS A 29 -4.02 -22.17 12.52
C HIS A 29 -4.81 -20.96 12.03
N HIS A 30 -5.48 -20.27 12.96
CA HIS A 30 -5.92 -18.90 12.79
C HIS A 30 -4.61 -18.14 12.63
N GLN A 31 -4.05 -18.15 11.42
CA GLN A 31 -3.09 -17.14 11.04
C GLN A 31 -3.86 -15.83 11.21
N PRO A 32 -3.45 -14.97 12.16
CA PRO A 32 -4.06 -13.66 12.26
C PRO A 32 -3.96 -13.01 10.87
N PRO A 33 -5.00 -12.30 10.41
CA PRO A 33 -4.99 -11.67 9.10
C PRO A 33 -3.72 -10.85 8.99
N ASN A 34 -2.88 -11.17 8.00
CA ASN A 34 -1.66 -10.44 7.73
C ASN A 34 -2.03 -9.07 7.16
N LYS A 35 -2.26 -8.11 8.05
CA LYS A 35 -2.65 -6.73 7.71
C LYS A 35 -1.48 -5.90 7.15
N GLY A 36 -0.33 -6.51 6.88
CA GLY A 36 0.85 -5.82 6.36
C GLY A 36 0.61 -5.15 4.99
N TRP A 37 -0.38 -5.60 4.23
CA TRP A 37 -0.78 -4.93 2.98
C TRP A 37 -1.33 -3.52 3.22
N ILE A 38 -1.95 -3.26 4.39
CA ILE A 38 -2.43 -1.92 4.77
C ILE A 38 -1.24 -0.98 4.98
N LEU A 39 -0.16 -1.49 5.60
CA LEU A 39 1.06 -0.71 5.77
C LEU A 39 1.75 -0.50 4.42
N ALA A 40 1.79 -1.53 3.57
CA ALA A 40 2.37 -1.43 2.23
C ALA A 40 1.64 -0.40 1.34
N GLY A 41 0.31 -0.33 1.40
CA GLY A 41 -0.50 0.50 0.51
C GLY A 41 -1.19 1.71 1.12
N GLY A 42 -1.18 1.90 2.44
CA GLY A 42 -1.99 2.92 3.10
C GLY A 42 -1.27 4.24 3.39
N VAL A 43 0.07 4.23 3.44
CA VAL A 43 0.83 5.37 3.97
C VAL A 43 0.82 6.58 3.03
N HIS A 44 0.76 6.37 1.70
CA HIS A 44 0.64 7.48 0.74
C HIS A 44 -0.70 8.21 0.84
N ILE A 45 -1.79 7.51 1.16
CA ILE A 45 -3.09 8.14 1.42
C ILE A 45 -3.00 9.06 2.64
N VAL A 46 -2.31 8.62 3.71
CA VAL A 46 -2.08 9.46 4.90
C VAL A 46 -1.26 10.69 4.56
N LEU A 47 -0.22 10.54 3.74
CA LEU A 47 0.57 11.67 3.23
C LEU A 47 -0.32 12.67 2.47
N MET A 48 -1.14 12.20 1.53
CA MET A 48 -2.02 13.05 0.73
C MET A 48 -3.05 13.79 1.58
N ILE A 49 -3.66 13.13 2.55
CA ILE A 49 -4.60 13.80 3.47
C ILE A 49 -3.86 14.87 4.30
N SER A 50 -2.64 14.57 4.73
CA SER A 50 -1.82 15.54 5.48
C SER A 50 -1.47 16.76 4.63
N LEU A 51 -1.13 16.55 3.36
CA LEU A 51 -0.89 17.63 2.40
C LEU A 51 -2.16 18.41 2.09
N LEU A 52 -3.31 17.74 1.96
CA LEU A 52 -4.58 18.42 1.74
C LEU A 52 -4.92 19.35 2.92
N ILE A 53 -4.74 18.88 4.15
CA ILE A 53 -4.92 19.71 5.35
C ILE A 53 -3.95 20.90 5.33
N LEU A 54 -2.68 20.66 4.96
CA LEU A 54 -1.70 21.73 4.83
C LEU A 54 -2.13 22.76 3.78
N SER A 55 -2.56 22.35 2.59
CA SER A 55 -3.02 23.25 1.53
C SER A 55 -4.27 24.03 1.94
N ILE A 56 -5.20 23.43 2.69
CA ILE A 56 -6.36 24.14 3.25
C ILE A 56 -5.91 25.20 4.26
N VAL A 57 -4.97 24.87 5.15
CA VAL A 57 -4.45 25.83 6.12
C VAL A 57 -3.71 26.96 5.40
N ALA A 58 -2.88 26.65 4.40
CA ALA A 58 -2.20 27.66 3.59
C ALA A 58 -3.22 28.58 2.90
N ALA A 59 -4.25 28.03 2.25
CA ALA A 59 -5.30 28.80 1.59
C ALA A 59 -6.21 29.63 2.54
N LEU A 60 -6.16 29.39 3.86
CA LEU A 60 -6.89 30.19 4.85
C LEU A 60 -6.07 31.34 5.43
N PHE A 61 -4.73 31.22 5.43
CA PHE A 61 -3.86 32.07 6.23
C PHE A 61 -2.71 32.70 5.46
N GLU A 62 -2.32 32.16 4.30
CA GLU A 62 -1.28 32.73 3.46
C GLU A 62 -1.89 33.74 2.48
N PRO A 63 -1.27 34.93 2.31
CA PRO A 63 -1.71 35.87 1.30
C PRO A 63 -1.53 35.27 -0.09
N ALA A 64 -2.48 35.54 -0.99
CA ALA A 64 -2.35 35.16 -2.39
C ALA A 64 -1.01 35.67 -2.96
N PRO A 65 -0.34 34.89 -3.83
CA PRO A 65 0.85 35.37 -4.51
C PRO A 65 0.58 36.70 -5.24
N GLU A 66 1.54 37.62 -5.23
CA GLU A 66 1.35 39.00 -5.75
C GLU A 66 0.93 39.07 -7.23
N TRP A 67 1.11 37.98 -7.98
CA TRP A 67 0.76 37.85 -9.40
C TRP A 67 -0.65 37.28 -9.64
N VAL A 68 -1.40 36.93 -8.59
CA VAL A 68 -2.77 36.43 -8.69
C VAL A 68 -3.74 37.60 -8.60
N GLU A 69 -4.53 37.80 -9.66
CA GLU A 69 -5.50 38.92 -9.74
C GLU A 69 -6.80 38.66 -8.96
N ASP A 70 -7.16 37.39 -8.71
CA ASP A 70 -8.36 36.98 -7.96
C ASP A 70 -7.99 36.21 -6.69
N ASP A 71 -8.23 36.79 -5.52
CA ASP A 71 -7.78 36.31 -4.21
C ASP A 71 -8.77 35.37 -3.50
N GLY A 72 -9.73 34.80 -4.24
CA GLY A 72 -10.68 33.83 -3.73
C GLY A 72 -10.04 32.58 -3.12
N PHE A 73 -10.68 32.02 -2.08
CA PHE A 73 -10.23 30.80 -1.39
C PHE A 73 -9.96 29.62 -2.34
N GLY A 74 -10.79 29.44 -3.39
CA GLY A 74 -10.62 28.38 -4.38
C GLY A 74 -9.29 28.50 -5.13
N THR A 75 -8.96 29.70 -5.60
CA THR A 75 -7.71 30.03 -6.28
C THR A 75 -6.50 29.80 -5.39
N GLN A 76 -6.57 30.25 -4.13
CA GLN A 76 -5.49 30.02 -3.16
C GLN A 76 -5.30 28.53 -2.86
N LEU A 77 -6.41 27.78 -2.71
CA LEU A 77 -6.37 26.34 -2.49
C LEU A 77 -5.75 25.59 -3.68
N PHE A 78 -6.10 25.99 -4.91
CA PHE A 78 -5.51 25.43 -6.12
C PHE A 78 -3.99 25.58 -6.14
N TYR A 79 -3.47 26.78 -5.93
CA TYR A 79 -2.02 27.02 -5.94
C TYR A 79 -1.30 26.33 -4.77
N ALA A 80 -1.91 26.31 -3.58
CA ALA A 80 -1.38 25.57 -2.44
C ALA A 80 -1.36 24.05 -2.69
N MET A 81 -2.29 23.53 -3.49
CA MET A 81 -2.28 22.13 -3.91
C MET A 81 -1.24 21.85 -5.00
N LEU A 82 -1.03 22.77 -5.95
CA LEU A 82 0.03 22.66 -6.95
C LEU A 82 1.42 22.57 -6.32
N ASP A 83 1.72 23.42 -5.32
CA ASP A 83 2.98 23.33 -4.58
C ASP A 83 3.10 22.00 -3.80
N GLY A 84 1.98 21.53 -3.25
CA GLY A 84 1.86 20.22 -2.59
C GLY A 84 2.26 19.03 -3.48
N THR A 85 2.12 19.14 -4.80
CA THR A 85 2.48 18.09 -5.77
C THR A 85 3.97 17.72 -5.70
N VAL A 86 4.84 18.70 -5.47
CA VAL A 86 6.30 18.47 -5.33
C VAL A 86 6.58 17.58 -4.11
N TYR A 87 5.93 17.87 -2.98
CA TYR A 87 6.08 17.06 -1.78
C TYR A 87 5.54 15.64 -1.99
N LEU A 88 4.44 15.50 -2.72
CA LEU A 88 3.87 14.19 -3.04
C LEU A 88 4.85 13.37 -3.89
N ALA A 89 5.45 13.97 -4.92
CA ALA A 89 6.41 13.30 -5.80
C ALA A 89 7.74 12.91 -5.10
N PHE A 90 8.38 13.83 -4.38
CA PHE A 90 9.70 13.59 -3.78
C PHE A 90 9.61 12.86 -2.44
N ALA A 91 8.77 13.32 -1.52
CA ALA A 91 8.60 12.64 -0.23
C ALA A 91 7.97 11.26 -0.41
N GLY A 92 7.22 11.03 -1.50
CA GLY A 92 6.67 9.74 -1.89
C GLY A 92 7.70 8.61 -1.94
N TYR A 93 8.96 8.88 -2.34
CA TYR A 93 10.04 7.88 -2.29
C TYR A 93 10.42 7.50 -0.86
N ALA A 94 10.61 8.48 0.02
CA ALA A 94 10.90 8.22 1.43
C ALA A 94 9.74 7.46 2.11
N ILE A 95 8.50 7.86 1.84
CA ILE A 95 7.31 7.20 2.35
C ILE A 95 7.17 5.77 1.82
N THR A 96 7.49 5.53 0.55
CA THR A 96 7.54 4.17 -0.02
C THR A 96 8.54 3.28 0.72
N LEU A 97 9.72 3.80 1.06
CA LEU A 97 10.71 3.06 1.84
C LEU A 97 10.23 2.74 3.26
N ILE A 98 9.65 3.73 3.94
CA ILE A 98 9.10 3.55 5.29
C ILE A 98 7.97 2.50 5.26
N SER A 99 7.05 2.62 4.30
CA SER A 99 5.97 1.67 4.04
C SER A 99 6.49 0.25 3.83
N LEU A 100 7.49 0.08 2.96
CA LEU A 100 8.15 -1.20 2.72
C LEU A 100 8.73 -1.80 4.00
N MET A 101 9.53 -1.03 4.74
CA MET A 101 10.17 -1.51 5.98
C MET A 101 9.13 -1.91 7.03
N MET A 102 8.07 -1.11 7.21
CA MET A 102 6.98 -1.42 8.12
C MET A 102 6.22 -2.69 7.69
N ALA A 103 5.93 -2.83 6.40
CA ALA A 103 5.26 -4.01 5.84
C ALA A 103 6.10 -5.29 6.04
N LEU A 104 7.41 -5.22 5.80
CA LEU A 104 8.32 -6.35 6.01
C LEU A 104 8.45 -6.73 7.49
N ASN A 105 8.47 -5.74 8.40
CA ASN A 105 8.51 -5.97 9.84
C ASN A 105 7.29 -6.75 10.36
N VAL A 106 6.11 -6.53 9.78
CA VAL A 106 4.89 -7.30 10.12
C VAL A 106 4.72 -8.55 9.26
N LYS A 107 5.78 -9.00 8.58
CA LYS A 107 5.82 -10.21 7.74
C LYS A 107 4.83 -10.17 6.58
N CYS A 108 4.62 -9.00 5.97
CA CYS A 108 3.83 -8.89 4.74
C CYS A 108 4.40 -9.81 3.64
N ASN A 109 3.55 -10.27 2.73
CA ASN A 109 4.00 -10.99 1.54
C ASN A 109 4.97 -10.09 0.74
N LYS A 110 6.15 -10.62 0.39
CA LYS A 110 7.20 -9.85 -0.30
C LYS A 110 6.74 -9.26 -1.63
N ALA A 111 5.97 -9.99 -2.43
CA ALA A 111 5.45 -9.48 -3.68
C ALA A 111 4.49 -8.30 -3.45
N LEU A 112 3.63 -8.39 -2.44
CA LEU A 112 2.75 -7.30 -2.04
C LEU A 112 3.54 -6.10 -1.50
N ALA A 113 4.53 -6.34 -0.66
CA ALA A 113 5.39 -5.29 -0.11
C ALA A 113 6.20 -4.57 -1.20
N ILE A 114 6.52 -5.24 -2.31
CA ILE A 114 7.21 -4.65 -3.46
C ILE A 114 6.27 -3.78 -4.30
N VAL A 115 5.08 -4.29 -4.62
CA VAL A 115 4.20 -3.68 -5.63
C VAL A 115 3.23 -2.66 -5.03
N LEU A 116 2.65 -2.95 -3.87
CA LEU A 116 1.60 -2.10 -3.27
C LEU A 116 2.05 -0.66 -2.98
N PRO A 117 3.26 -0.38 -2.47
CA PRO A 117 3.68 1.00 -2.24
C PRO A 117 3.71 1.82 -3.54
N ALA A 118 4.16 1.22 -4.63
CA ALA A 118 4.24 1.88 -5.93
C ALA A 118 2.85 2.17 -6.49
N VAL A 119 1.95 1.20 -6.44
CA VAL A 119 0.54 1.36 -6.87
C VAL A 119 -0.18 2.39 -6.00
N SER A 120 0.03 2.34 -4.68
CA SER A 120 -0.55 3.30 -3.74
C SER A 120 -0.10 4.73 -4.06
N HIS A 121 1.19 4.93 -4.29
CA HIS A 121 1.71 6.26 -4.62
C HIS A 121 1.05 6.83 -5.88
N ILE A 122 0.92 6.02 -6.93
CA ILE A 122 0.30 6.48 -8.19
C ILE A 122 -1.17 6.82 -7.99
N ILE A 123 -1.95 5.93 -7.38
CA ILE A 123 -3.37 6.21 -7.12
C ILE A 123 -3.52 7.51 -6.32
N THR A 124 -2.60 7.75 -5.39
CA THR A 124 -2.57 8.96 -4.58
C THR A 124 -2.26 10.21 -5.41
N ILE A 125 -1.26 10.17 -6.30
CA ILE A 125 -0.96 11.26 -7.24
C ILE A 125 -2.15 11.52 -8.16
N LEU A 126 -2.77 10.46 -8.71
CA LEU A 126 -3.96 10.58 -9.57
C LEU A 126 -5.11 11.28 -8.85
N LEU A 127 -5.39 10.85 -7.62
CA LEU A 127 -6.46 11.42 -6.82
C LEU A 127 -6.16 12.86 -6.42
N TRP A 128 -4.91 13.17 -6.05
CA TRP A 128 -4.46 14.54 -5.77
C TRP A 128 -4.68 15.45 -6.97
N SER A 129 -4.24 15.01 -8.15
CA SER A 129 -4.34 15.77 -9.40
C SER A 129 -5.79 15.97 -9.82
N LEU A 130 -6.64 14.94 -9.63
CA LEU A 130 -8.09 15.05 -9.86
C LEU A 130 -8.72 16.13 -8.97
N ILE A 131 -8.37 16.16 -7.68
CA ILE A 131 -8.89 17.16 -6.75
C ILE A 131 -8.38 18.55 -7.13
N ALA A 132 -7.10 18.71 -7.44
CA ALA A 132 -6.52 19.98 -7.84
C ALA A 132 -7.13 20.50 -9.16
N ALA A 133 -7.26 19.68 -10.19
CA ALA A 133 -7.90 20.06 -11.46
C ALA A 133 -9.37 20.46 -11.28
N SER A 134 -10.08 19.87 -10.30
CA SER A 134 -11.46 20.26 -9.98
C SER A 134 -11.57 21.65 -9.33
N LEU A 135 -10.44 22.24 -8.91
CA LEU A 135 -10.35 23.54 -8.27
C LEU A 135 -9.69 24.59 -9.18
N TYR A 136 -9.50 24.27 -10.47
CA TYR A 136 -8.82 25.16 -11.41
C TYR A 136 -9.51 26.54 -11.45
N PRO A 137 -8.73 27.64 -11.34
CA PRO A 137 -9.29 28.97 -11.10
C PRO A 137 -9.82 29.67 -12.37
N ASP A 138 -9.79 29.02 -13.53
CA ASP A 138 -10.35 29.56 -14.77
C ASP A 138 -11.78 29.01 -15.00
N PRO A 139 -12.81 29.87 -14.98
CA PRO A 139 -14.20 29.46 -15.21
C PRO A 139 -14.50 29.12 -16.68
N ASP A 140 -13.66 29.53 -17.63
CA ASP A 140 -13.83 29.29 -19.06
C ASP A 140 -13.02 28.06 -19.53
N ALA A 141 -12.13 27.53 -18.70
CA ALA A 141 -11.36 26.32 -19.00
C ALA A 141 -12.20 25.05 -18.79
N ASP A 142 -12.12 24.13 -19.74
CA ASP A 142 -12.71 22.80 -19.56
C ASP A 142 -11.85 21.97 -18.60
N PHE A 143 -12.44 20.96 -17.96
CA PHE A 143 -11.70 20.07 -17.06
C PHE A 143 -10.50 19.38 -17.73
N SER A 144 -10.56 19.17 -19.06
CA SER A 144 -9.45 18.62 -19.83
C SER A 144 -8.22 19.53 -19.80
N ASP A 145 -8.43 20.84 -19.97
CA ASP A 145 -7.35 21.82 -19.96
C ASP A 145 -6.75 21.93 -18.56
N ALA A 146 -7.60 21.99 -17.53
CA ALA A 146 -7.20 21.97 -16.13
C ALA A 146 -6.41 20.70 -15.75
N TRP A 147 -6.82 19.55 -16.29
CA TRP A 147 -6.12 18.29 -16.07
C TRP A 147 -4.75 18.30 -16.75
N GLU A 148 -4.66 18.74 -18.01
CA GLU A 148 -3.39 18.85 -18.73
C GLU A 148 -2.41 19.81 -18.04
N ASP A 149 -2.89 20.90 -17.46
CA ASP A 149 -2.06 21.85 -16.71
C ASP A 149 -1.55 21.30 -15.37
N VAL A 150 -2.42 20.64 -14.59
CA VAL A 150 -2.08 20.11 -13.26
C VAL A 150 -1.16 18.88 -13.38
N PHE A 151 -1.36 18.10 -14.42
CA PHE A 151 -0.85 16.74 -14.51
C PHE A 151 0.14 16.50 -15.65
N GLY A 152 0.07 17.32 -16.70
CA GLY A 152 0.95 17.31 -17.87
C GLY A 152 0.48 16.37 -18.99
N GLU A 153 0.71 16.80 -20.23
CA GLU A 153 0.52 15.99 -21.45
C GLU A 153 1.38 14.70 -21.43
N ASP A 154 2.54 14.74 -20.78
CA ASP A 154 3.52 13.65 -20.68
C ASP A 154 3.20 12.61 -19.58
N PHE A 155 1.94 12.50 -19.17
CA PHE A 155 1.53 11.67 -18.03
C PHE A 155 2.09 10.25 -18.07
N PHE A 156 1.88 9.52 -19.17
CA PHE A 156 2.33 8.13 -19.27
C PHE A 156 3.85 8.03 -19.32
N GLU A 157 4.52 9.02 -19.90
CA GLU A 157 5.98 9.10 -19.98
C GLU A 157 6.60 9.31 -18.60
N ASN A 158 5.90 9.99 -17.69
CA ASN A 158 6.39 10.24 -16.33
C ASN A 158 5.95 9.17 -15.32
N VAL A 159 4.72 8.66 -15.43
CA VAL A 159 4.15 7.75 -14.44
C VAL A 159 4.61 6.31 -14.58
N ILE A 160 4.82 5.82 -15.80
CA ILE A 160 5.36 4.46 -15.97
C ILE A 160 6.78 4.37 -15.37
N PRO A 161 7.74 5.27 -15.67
CA PRO A 161 9.05 5.24 -15.02
C PRO A 161 8.98 5.41 -13.51
N THR A 162 8.07 6.25 -13.00
CA THR A 162 7.86 6.43 -11.55
C THR A 162 7.34 5.15 -10.90
N LEU A 163 6.38 4.44 -11.52
CA LEU A 163 5.90 3.16 -11.01
C LEU A 163 7.05 2.15 -10.93
N ILE A 164 7.78 2.02 -12.03
CA ILE A 164 8.85 1.04 -12.18
C ILE A 164 10.01 1.37 -11.24
N SER A 165 10.34 2.64 -11.02
CA SER A 165 11.39 3.05 -10.09
C SER A 165 11.05 2.67 -8.64
N HIS A 166 9.80 2.87 -8.19
CA HIS A 166 9.35 2.43 -6.87
C HIS A 166 9.38 0.91 -6.73
N ILE A 167 8.89 0.17 -7.74
CA ILE A 167 8.95 -1.30 -7.74
C ILE A 167 10.39 -1.78 -7.68
N ALA A 168 11.28 -1.23 -8.51
CA ALA A 168 12.68 -1.59 -8.56
C ALA A 168 13.41 -1.29 -7.24
N LEU A 169 13.12 -0.13 -6.64
CA LEU A 169 13.66 0.26 -5.33
C LEU A 169 13.22 -0.73 -4.25
N CYS A 170 11.92 -1.05 -4.17
CA CYS A 170 11.42 -2.00 -3.18
C CYS A 170 11.98 -3.42 -3.40
N ALA A 171 12.02 -3.88 -4.66
CA ALA A 171 12.59 -5.17 -5.01
C ALA A 171 14.07 -5.26 -4.65
N GLY A 172 14.85 -4.20 -4.92
CA GLY A 172 16.26 -4.10 -4.57
C GLY A 172 16.49 -4.25 -3.07
N ILE A 173 15.70 -3.55 -2.25
CA ILE A 173 15.81 -3.62 -0.79
C ILE A 173 15.43 -5.00 -0.27
N VAL A 174 14.32 -5.57 -0.74
CA VAL A 174 13.92 -6.94 -0.35
C VAL A 174 15.02 -7.94 -0.73
N GLY A 175 15.60 -7.80 -1.92
CA GLY A 175 16.73 -8.61 -2.38
C GLY A 175 17.93 -8.50 -1.43
N LEU A 176 18.37 -7.28 -1.11
CA LEU A 176 19.47 -7.04 -0.17
C LEU A 176 19.21 -7.64 1.21
N GLN A 177 18.01 -7.48 1.75
CA GLN A 177 17.64 -8.06 3.04
C GLN A 177 17.66 -9.59 3.02
N THR A 178 17.20 -10.21 1.93
CA THR A 178 17.27 -11.68 1.80
C THR A 178 18.68 -12.21 1.66
N MET A 179 19.61 -11.45 1.10
CA MET A 179 21.02 -11.84 1.05
C MET A 179 21.70 -11.67 2.41
N SER A 180 21.33 -10.64 3.17
CA SER A 180 21.83 -10.40 4.53
C SER A 180 21.29 -11.42 5.55
N SER A 181 20.15 -12.07 5.29
CA SER A 181 19.54 -13.04 6.21
C SER A 181 19.97 -14.50 5.98
N ASN A 182 20.95 -14.75 5.10
CA ASN A 182 21.55 -16.07 4.88
C ASN A 182 22.78 -16.29 5.80
N GLU A 183 22.62 -15.97 7.08
CA GLU A 183 23.30 -16.65 8.19
C GLU A 183 22.31 -17.61 8.87
#